data_AF-A0A6G7P9G7-F1
#
_entry.id   AF-A0A6G7P9G7-F1
#
_cell.length_a   1.000
_cell.length_b   1.000
_cell.length_c   1.000
_cell.angle_alpha   90.00
_cell.angle_beta   90.00
_cell.angle_gamma   90.00
#
_symmetry.space_group_name_H-M   'P 1'
#
loop_
_entity.id
_entity.type
_entity.pdbx_description
1 polymer ?
#
loop_
_entity_poly.entity_id
_entity_poly.type
_entity_poly.pdbx_seq_one_letter_code
_entity_poly.pdbx_strand_id
1 'polypeptide(L)'
;MAGPVRHQGAPDGKGATEGGPQPGKASRKGRARKGKSRPRDKKQRPAHSVRLNDQELAVIRSGADHVGMSVAGFLAHSALAAARDQSRTAAAIATERDILTALFGVRRQLGWAGSNVNQIAKALNSDADAPHFAAALADLQRAAQAVQRAADRVANGQEEQAA
;
A
#
# COMPACT_ATOMS: atom_id res chain seq x y z
N MET A 1 21.59 -45.63 20.73
CA MET A 1 20.26 -45.39 20.14
C MET A 1 19.32 -44.97 21.26
N ALA A 2 18.62 -43.85 21.07
CA ALA A 2 17.91 -43.10 22.11
C ALA A 2 16.40 -43.39 22.19
N GLY A 3 15.83 -43.14 23.37
CA GLY A 3 14.41 -42.92 23.67
C GLY A 3 13.97 -43.58 25.00
N PRO A 4 12.95 -43.11 25.76
CA PRO A 4 12.16 -41.87 25.67
C PRO A 4 12.02 -41.07 27.01
N VAL A 5 11.33 -39.93 26.88
CA VAL A 5 10.88 -38.92 27.87
C VAL A 5 10.02 -39.50 29.02
N ARG A 6 10.12 -38.98 30.27
CA ARG A 6 9.01 -38.51 31.18
C ARG A 6 9.58 -37.80 32.44
N HIS A 7 8.70 -37.05 33.09
CA HIS A 7 8.92 -35.86 33.91
C HIS A 7 9.36 -36.06 35.39
N GLN A 8 9.82 -34.94 35.96
CA GLN A 8 9.40 -34.35 37.26
C GLN A 8 10.39 -34.41 38.43
N GLY A 9 10.73 -33.23 38.94
CA GLY A 9 11.44 -33.01 40.20
C GLY A 9 11.82 -31.54 40.34
N ALA A 10 10.94 -30.74 40.98
CA ALA A 10 11.27 -29.38 41.42
C ALA A 10 12.40 -29.38 42.46
N PRO A 11 13.04 -28.23 42.69
CA PRO A 11 13.04 -27.77 44.07
C PRO A 11 12.63 -26.30 44.20
N ASP A 12 11.82 -26.09 45.23
CA ASP A 12 11.49 -24.84 45.87
C ASP A 12 12.73 -24.14 46.45
N GLY A 13 12.68 -22.81 46.63
CA GLY A 13 13.53 -22.16 47.63
C GLY A 13 14.10 -20.79 47.27
N LYS A 14 13.30 -19.76 47.55
CA LYS A 14 13.60 -18.33 47.77
C LYS A 14 15.06 -17.91 48.08
N GLY A 15 15.52 -16.89 47.35
CA GLY A 15 15.89 -15.58 47.91
C GLY A 15 17.33 -15.33 48.41
N ALA A 16 18.06 -14.42 47.74
CA ALA A 16 18.99 -13.51 48.39
C ALA A 16 19.20 -12.24 47.53
N THR A 17 19.04 -11.09 48.17
CA THR A 17 19.04 -9.72 47.66
C THR A 17 20.39 -9.06 47.94
N GLU A 18 21.24 -8.78 46.95
CA GLU A 18 22.44 -7.95 47.18
C GLU A 18 22.77 -7.07 45.95
N GLY A 19 22.07 -5.95 45.82
CA GLY A 19 22.50 -4.80 45.02
C GLY A 19 22.87 -3.67 45.98
N GLY A 20 24.15 -3.55 46.32
CA GLY A 20 24.66 -2.56 47.28
C GLY A 20 24.54 -1.08 46.80
N PRO A 21 24.60 -0.10 47.71
CA PRO A 21 24.41 1.32 47.39
C PRO A 21 25.72 1.98 46.92
N GLN A 22 25.70 2.64 45.76
CA GLN A 22 26.81 3.50 45.32
C GLN A 22 26.70 4.91 45.95
N PRO A 23 27.77 5.42 46.57
CA PRO A 23 27.80 6.76 47.17
C PRO A 23 28.01 7.85 46.11
N GLY A 24 27.34 8.99 46.32
CA GLY A 24 27.15 10.03 45.32
C GLY A 24 28.34 10.98 45.08
N LYS A 25 28.28 11.65 43.93
CA LYS A 25 28.85 12.98 43.74
C LYS A 25 27.76 13.93 43.26
N ALA A 26 27.54 14.96 44.07
CA ALA A 26 26.57 16.00 43.81
C ALA A 26 26.99 16.86 42.61
N SER A 27 26.14 16.92 41.59
CA SER A 27 26.07 18.03 40.64
C SER A 27 24.62 18.50 40.60
N ARG A 28 24.36 19.65 41.22
CA ARG A 28 23.09 20.36 41.15
C ARG A 28 22.98 21.01 39.77
N LYS A 29 22.18 20.43 38.86
CA LYS A 29 21.57 21.17 37.75
C LYS A 29 20.13 20.71 37.51
N GLY A 30 19.21 21.64 37.70
CA GLY A 30 17.84 21.70 37.18
C GLY A 30 17.05 20.41 37.12
N ARG A 31 16.27 20.11 38.17
CA ARG A 31 15.15 19.16 38.08
C ARG A 31 14.14 19.76 37.10
N ALA A 32 14.23 19.41 35.81
CA ALA A 32 13.22 19.75 34.83
C ALA A 32 11.88 19.35 35.42
N ARG A 33 10.97 20.33 35.60
CA ARG A 33 9.63 20.10 36.14
C ARG A 33 8.99 19.03 35.27
N LYS A 34 8.90 17.80 35.80
CA LYS A 34 8.22 16.69 35.15
C LYS A 34 6.78 17.16 34.97
N GLY A 35 6.45 17.60 33.75
CA GLY A 35 5.12 18.08 33.41
C GLY A 35 4.12 17.05 33.91
N LYS A 36 3.06 17.49 34.59
CA LYS A 36 2.02 16.61 35.12
C LYS A 36 1.65 15.61 34.03
N SER A 37 1.82 14.30 34.31
CA SER A 37 1.39 13.25 33.41
C SER A 37 -0.06 13.55 33.06
N ARG A 38 -0.36 13.76 31.77
CA ARG A 38 -1.74 13.97 31.32
C ARG A 38 -2.58 12.80 31.88
N PRO A 39 -3.78 13.06 32.42
CA PRO A 39 -4.68 11.99 32.82
C PRO A 39 -4.88 11.05 31.63
N ARG A 40 -4.34 9.83 31.75
CA ARG A 40 -4.54 8.81 30.73
C ARG A 40 -5.95 8.30 30.93
N ASP A 41 -6.77 8.40 29.89
CA ASP A 41 -8.09 7.80 29.91
C ASP A 41 -7.96 6.32 30.30
N LYS A 42 -8.87 5.81 31.14
CA LYS A 42 -8.78 4.45 31.69
C LYS A 42 -8.85 3.39 30.59
N LYS A 43 -9.45 3.75 29.44
CA LYS A 43 -9.50 2.93 28.24
C LYS A 43 -8.49 3.42 27.22
N GLN A 44 -7.57 2.55 26.83
CA GLN A 44 -6.70 2.84 25.68
C GLN A 44 -7.55 2.86 24.41
N ARG A 45 -7.27 3.83 23.54
CA ARG A 45 -7.89 3.86 22.20
C ARG A 45 -7.35 2.68 21.39
N PRO A 46 -8.18 2.02 20.57
CA PRO A 46 -7.71 1.00 19.64
C PRO A 46 -6.62 1.58 18.74
N ALA A 47 -5.52 0.84 18.58
CA ALA A 47 -4.43 1.18 17.69
C ALA A 47 -4.48 0.28 16.44
N HIS A 48 -4.48 0.90 15.27
CA HIS A 48 -4.41 0.20 13.99
C HIS A 48 -3.09 0.54 13.29
N SER A 49 -2.38 -0.47 12.78
CA SER A 49 -1.17 -0.28 11.99
C SER A 49 -1.51 -0.28 10.50
N VAL A 50 -0.96 0.68 9.76
CA VAL A 50 -1.08 0.78 8.30
C VAL A 50 0.29 0.49 7.72
N ARG A 51 0.35 -0.36 6.69
CA ARG A 51 1.58 -0.61 5.93
C ARG A 51 1.58 0.30 4.72
N LEU A 52 2.67 1.03 4.56
CA LEU A 52 2.89 1.97 3.47
C LEU A 52 4.24 1.66 2.85
N ASN A 53 4.33 1.74 1.53
CA ASN A 53 5.61 1.82 0.86
C ASN A 53 6.22 3.23 1.01
N ASP A 54 7.46 3.41 0.58
CA ASP A 54 8.19 4.67 0.75
C ASP A 54 7.52 5.84 0.00
N GLN A 55 6.95 5.59 -1.18
CA GLN A 55 6.28 6.60 -1.98
C GLN A 55 4.97 7.04 -1.33
N GLU A 56 4.13 6.10 -0.90
CA GLU A 56 2.88 6.37 -0.18
C GLU A 56 3.16 7.18 1.09
N LEU A 57 4.19 6.77 1.84
CA LEU A 57 4.61 7.47 3.05
C LEU A 57 5.10 8.89 2.76
N ALA A 58 5.81 9.11 1.66
CA ALA A 58 6.26 10.45 1.26
C ALA A 58 5.08 11.38 0.92
N VAL A 59 4.10 10.90 0.16
CA VAL A 59 2.89 11.65 -0.18
C VAL A 59 2.11 12.02 1.09
N ILE A 60 1.91 11.05 1.99
CA ILE A 60 1.20 11.27 3.24
C ILE A 60 1.95 12.25 4.15
N ARG A 61 3.28 12.15 4.24
CA ARG A 61 4.12 13.09 5.01
C ARG A 61 3.98 14.51 4.48
N SER A 62 4.10 14.70 3.16
CA SER A 62 3.93 16.01 2.54
C SER A 62 2.56 16.62 2.85
N GLY A 63 1.49 15.82 2.79
CA GLY A 63 0.14 16.27 3.14
C GLY A 63 0.01 16.64 4.62
N ALA A 64 0.59 15.84 5.51
CA ALA A 64 0.59 16.10 6.95
C ALA A 64 1.37 17.39 7.30
N ASP A 65 2.54 17.58 6.69
CA ASP A 65 3.38 18.76 6.88
C ASP A 65 2.65 20.02 6.38
N HIS A 66 1.95 19.93 5.24
CA HIS A 66 1.18 21.04 4.68
C HIS A 66 0.09 21.55 5.63
N VAL A 67 -0.57 20.65 6.38
CA VAL A 67 -1.62 21.02 7.33
C VAL A 67 -1.12 21.11 8.79
N GLY A 68 0.20 21.00 9.02
CA GLY A 68 0.80 21.09 10.34
C GLY A 68 0.41 19.96 11.30
N MET A 69 0.10 18.77 10.77
CA MET A 69 -0.28 17.59 11.56
C MET A 69 0.84 16.56 11.61
N SER A 70 0.84 15.72 12.64
CA SER A 70 1.64 14.50 12.59
C SER A 70 1.09 13.53 11.55
N VAL A 71 1.93 12.68 10.96
CA VAL A 71 1.53 11.65 9.99
C VAL A 71 0.35 10.81 10.51
N ALA A 72 0.42 10.35 11.76
CA ALA A 72 -0.66 9.56 12.37
C ALA A 72 -1.94 10.38 12.57
N GLY A 73 -1.83 11.65 12.94
CA GLY A 73 -2.97 12.56 13.10
C GLY A 73 -3.64 12.86 11.76
N PHE A 74 -2.85 13.12 10.72
CA PHE A 74 -3.32 13.32 9.36
C PHE A 74 -4.05 12.08 8.84
N LEU A 75 -3.46 10.89 8.97
CA LEU A 75 -4.11 9.62 8.59
C LEU A 75 -5.45 9.42 9.30
N ALA A 76 -5.50 9.64 10.62
CA ALA A 76 -6.73 9.50 11.38
C ALA A 76 -7.79 10.53 10.97
N HIS A 77 -7.39 11.78 10.75
CA HIS A 77 -8.29 12.85 10.34
C HIS A 77 -8.86 12.61 8.94
N SER A 78 -7.99 12.29 7.98
CA SER A 78 -8.38 12.00 6.60
C SER A 78 -9.29 10.77 6.51
N ALA A 79 -8.97 9.69 7.24
CA ALA A 79 -9.82 8.50 7.31
C ALA A 79 -11.21 8.81 7.91
N LEU A 80 -11.26 9.64 8.97
CA LEU A 80 -12.53 10.05 9.57
C LEU A 80 -13.34 10.96 8.65
N ALA A 81 -12.68 11.88 7.94
CA ALA A 81 -13.32 12.74 6.95
C ALA A 81 -13.92 11.92 5.80
N ALA A 82 -13.15 10.97 5.27
CA ALA A 82 -13.63 10.04 4.24
C ALA A 82 -14.81 9.18 4.74
N ALA A 83 -14.76 8.68 5.98
CA ALA A 83 -15.84 7.89 6.56
C ALA A 83 -17.14 8.69 6.79
N ARG A 84 -17.05 10.02 6.92
CA ARG A 84 -18.22 10.91 7.03
C ARG A 84 -18.88 11.15 5.67
N ASP A 85 -18.11 11.17 4.59
CA ASP A 85 -18.60 11.34 3.22
C ASP A 85 -18.43 10.03 2.42
N GLN A 86 -19.29 9.07 2.73
CA GLN A 86 -19.19 7.71 2.20
C GLN A 86 -19.46 7.65 0.70
N SER A 87 -20.41 8.44 0.20
CA SER A 87 -20.78 8.46 -1.22
C SER A 87 -19.62 8.98 -2.07
N ARG A 88 -19.00 10.11 -1.68
CA ARG A 88 -17.84 10.64 -2.40
C ARG A 88 -16.64 9.71 -2.33
N THR A 89 -16.38 9.13 -1.16
CA THR A 89 -15.28 8.19 -0.97
C THR A 89 -15.47 6.92 -1.80
N ALA A 90 -16.68 6.37 -1.85
CA ALA A 90 -16.98 5.19 -2.66
C ALA A 90 -16.79 5.48 -4.15
N ALA A 91 -17.23 6.65 -4.64
CA ALA A 91 -17.02 7.07 -6.02
C ALA A 91 -15.53 7.18 -6.35
N ALA A 92 -14.74 7.86 -5.51
CA ALA A 92 -13.30 8.01 -5.73
C ALA A 92 -12.56 6.65 -5.78
N ILE A 93 -12.89 5.73 -4.87
CA ILE A 93 -12.31 4.37 -4.84
C ILE A 93 -12.71 3.56 -6.08
N ALA A 94 -13.96 3.69 -6.53
CA ALA A 94 -14.44 3.01 -7.73
C ALA A 94 -13.71 3.51 -8.99
N THR A 95 -13.58 4.83 -9.16
CA THR A 95 -12.87 5.43 -10.28
C THR A 95 -11.42 4.95 -10.38
N GLU A 96 -10.68 4.90 -9.26
CA GLU A 96 -9.29 4.40 -9.25
C GLU A 96 -9.21 2.94 -9.72
N ARG A 97 -10.14 2.09 -9.25
CA ARG A 97 -10.21 0.68 -9.63
C ARG A 97 -10.54 0.48 -11.09
N ASP A 98 -11.43 1.31 -11.63
CA ASP A 98 -11.80 1.28 -13.04
C ASP A 98 -10.60 1.63 -13.94
N ILE A 99 -9.80 2.63 -13.55
CA ILE A 99 -8.57 3.01 -14.27
C ILE A 99 -7.57 1.84 -14.28
N LEU A 100 -7.31 1.23 -13.12
CA LEU A 100 -6.39 0.09 -13.03
C LEU A 100 -6.90 -1.11 -13.85
N THR A 101 -8.21 -1.37 -13.80
CA THR A 101 -8.84 -2.44 -14.58
C THR A 101 -8.69 -2.18 -16.07
N ALA A 102 -8.91 -0.94 -16.52
CA ALA A 102 -8.69 -0.54 -17.90
C ALA A 102 -7.23 -0.75 -18.31
N LEU A 103 -6.26 -0.31 -17.50
CA LEU A 103 -4.84 -0.48 -17.77
C LEU A 103 -4.43 -1.97 -17.91
N PHE A 104 -4.93 -2.84 -17.02
CA PHE A 104 -4.67 -4.28 -17.13
C PHE A 104 -5.33 -4.90 -18.35
N GLY A 105 -6.53 -4.44 -18.73
CA GLY A 105 -7.19 -4.81 -19.98
C GLY A 105 -6.32 -4.47 -21.20
N VAL A 106 -5.79 -3.25 -21.24
CA VAL A 106 -4.88 -2.77 -22.29
C VAL A 106 -3.62 -3.63 -22.37
N ARG A 107 -2.93 -3.86 -21.25
CA ARG A 107 -1.71 -4.69 -21.20
C ARG A 107 -1.98 -6.11 -21.73
N ARG A 108 -3.12 -6.70 -21.37
CA ARG A 108 -3.52 -8.03 -21.86
C ARG A 108 -3.72 -8.01 -23.37
N GLN A 109 -4.46 -7.04 -23.91
CA GLN A 109 -4.68 -6.92 -25.35
C GLN A 109 -3.38 -6.73 -26.13
N LEU A 110 -2.44 -5.94 -25.60
CA LEU A 110 -1.11 -5.77 -26.20
C LEU A 110 -0.28 -7.07 -26.17
N GLY A 111 -0.39 -7.87 -25.12
CA GLY A 111 0.25 -9.19 -25.07
C GLY A 111 -0.26 -10.14 -26.16
N TRP A 112 -1.58 -10.14 -26.40
CA TRP A 112 -2.20 -10.91 -27.47
C TRP A 112 -1.77 -10.43 -28.86
N ALA A 113 -1.74 -9.11 -29.06
CA ALA A 113 -1.23 -8.47 -30.26
C ALA A 113 0.20 -8.90 -30.61
N GLY A 114 1.11 -8.81 -29.63
CA GLY A 114 2.51 -9.20 -29.81
C GLY A 114 2.67 -10.68 -30.15
N SER A 115 1.89 -11.55 -29.52
CA SER A 115 1.88 -12.99 -29.84
C SER A 115 1.45 -13.26 -31.28
N ASN A 116 0.40 -12.59 -31.75
CA ASN A 116 -0.09 -12.75 -33.13
C ASN A 116 0.92 -12.26 -34.16
N VAL A 117 1.57 -11.10 -33.92
CA VAL A 117 2.65 -10.60 -34.79
C VAL A 117 3.82 -11.58 -34.83
N ASN A 118 4.19 -12.17 -33.70
CA ASN A 118 5.25 -13.18 -33.64
C ASN A 118 4.88 -14.46 -34.42
N GLN A 119 3.61 -14.88 -34.37
CA GLN A 119 3.11 -16.00 -35.16
C GLN A 119 3.13 -15.70 -36.66
N ILE A 120 2.77 -14.48 -37.06
CA ILE A 120 2.82 -14.02 -38.45
C ILE A 120 4.26 -13.99 -38.96
N ALA A 121 5.19 -13.41 -38.19
CA ALA A 121 6.60 -13.40 -38.55
C ALA A 121 7.14 -14.82 -38.74
N LYS A 122 6.75 -15.76 -37.87
CA LYS A 122 7.11 -17.17 -38.01
C LYS A 122 6.52 -17.80 -39.28
N ALA A 123 5.25 -17.57 -39.60
CA ALA A 123 4.60 -18.14 -40.78
C ALA A 123 5.19 -17.60 -42.09
N LEU A 124 5.47 -16.30 -42.17
CA LEU A 124 6.13 -15.66 -43.31
C LEU A 124 7.57 -16.15 -43.48
N ASN A 125 8.31 -16.30 -42.39
CA ASN A 125 9.65 -16.91 -42.42
C ASN A 125 9.64 -18.40 -42.83
N SER A 126 8.45 -19.01 -42.97
CA SER A 126 8.27 -20.42 -43.31
C SER A 126 7.65 -20.65 -44.70
N ASP A 127 7.49 -19.60 -45.53
CA ASP A 127 6.79 -19.65 -46.84
C ASP A 127 5.36 -20.27 -46.79
N ALA A 128 4.70 -20.18 -45.64
CA ALA A 128 3.35 -20.71 -45.45
C ALA A 128 2.29 -19.68 -45.87
N ASP A 129 1.41 -20.05 -46.81
CA ASP A 129 0.28 -19.22 -47.25
C ASP A 129 -0.69 -18.98 -46.07
N ALA A 130 -0.98 -17.71 -45.76
CA ALA A 130 -1.66 -17.30 -44.53
C ALA A 130 -3.04 -16.66 -44.80
N PRO A 131 -4.06 -17.46 -45.18
CA PRO A 131 -5.37 -16.96 -45.63
C PRO A 131 -6.19 -16.24 -44.55
N HIS A 132 -5.78 -16.26 -43.28
CA HIS A 132 -6.46 -15.59 -42.16
C HIS A 132 -5.79 -14.27 -41.73
N PHE A 133 -4.77 -13.81 -42.47
CA PHE A 133 -3.96 -12.63 -42.16
C PHE A 133 -4.79 -11.34 -42.02
N ALA A 134 -5.68 -11.06 -42.98
CA ALA A 134 -6.46 -9.83 -42.98
C ALA A 134 -7.45 -9.76 -41.80
N ALA A 135 -8.01 -10.90 -41.40
CA ALA A 135 -8.93 -10.99 -40.27
C ALA A 135 -8.20 -10.75 -38.93
N ALA A 136 -7.04 -11.40 -38.74
CA ALA A 136 -6.23 -11.21 -37.54
C ALA A 136 -5.71 -9.77 -37.40
N LEU A 137 -5.35 -9.12 -38.52
CA LEU A 137 -4.95 -7.71 -38.55
C LEU A 137 -6.11 -6.77 -38.22
N ALA A 138 -7.31 -7.05 -38.74
CA ALA A 138 -8.51 -6.26 -38.42
C ALA A 138 -8.92 -6.39 -36.95
N ASP A 139 -8.80 -7.58 -36.36
CA ASP A 139 -9.02 -7.79 -34.92
C ASP A 139 -7.99 -7.05 -34.07
N LEU A 140 -6.73 -7.07 -34.51
CA LEU A 140 -5.65 -6.34 -33.86
C LEU A 140 -5.90 -4.82 -33.88
N GLN A 141 -6.31 -4.27 -35.03
CA GLN A 141 -6.65 -2.85 -35.16
C GLN A 141 -7.85 -2.46 -34.28
N ARG A 142 -8.89 -3.32 -34.22
CA ARG A 142 -10.03 -3.10 -33.33
C ARG A 142 -9.63 -3.09 -31.85
N ALA A 143 -8.77 -4.03 -31.45
CA ALA A 143 -8.24 -4.08 -30.09
C ALA A 143 -7.43 -2.81 -29.77
N ALA A 144 -6.53 -2.38 -30.66
CA ALA A 144 -5.74 -1.16 -30.50
C ALA A 144 -6.61 0.10 -30.38
N GLN A 145 -7.68 0.22 -31.17
CA GLN A 145 -8.62 1.35 -31.06
C GLN A 145 -9.42 1.33 -29.76
N ALA A 146 -9.77 0.13 -29.25
CA ALA A 146 -10.45 0.00 -27.96
C ALA A 146 -9.53 0.43 -26.81
N VAL A 147 -8.24 0.06 -26.88
CA VAL A 147 -7.19 0.54 -25.98
C VAL A 147 -7.07 2.06 -26.01
N GLN A 148 -6.98 2.66 -27.20
CA GLN A 148 -6.83 4.11 -27.35
C GLN A 148 -8.02 4.85 -26.70
N ARG A 149 -9.25 4.43 -26.98
CA ARG A 149 -10.46 5.02 -26.38
C ARG A 149 -10.55 4.85 -24.86
N ALA A 150 -9.92 3.83 -24.30
CA ALA A 150 -9.83 3.65 -22.86
C ALA A 150 -8.78 4.58 -22.25
N ALA A 151 -7.61 4.70 -22.90
CA ALA A 151 -6.56 5.62 -22.50
C ALA A 151 -7.02 7.09 -22.56
N ASP A 152 -7.72 7.48 -23.63
CA ASP A 152 -8.26 8.84 -23.79
C ASP A 152 -9.28 9.17 -22.69
N ARG A 153 -10.10 8.21 -22.26
CA ARG A 153 -11.04 8.41 -21.14
C ARG A 153 -10.32 8.64 -19.81
N VAL A 154 -9.21 7.95 -19.58
CA VAL A 154 -8.39 8.15 -18.38
C VAL A 154 -7.69 9.51 -18.45
N ALA A 155 -7.14 9.90 -19.60
CA ALA A 155 -6.49 11.19 -19.80
C ALA A 155 -7.48 12.36 -19.61
N ASN A 156 -8.64 12.31 -20.26
CA ASN A 156 -9.62 13.40 -20.20
C ASN A 156 -10.33 13.48 -18.83
N GLY A 157 -10.47 12.35 -18.12
CA GLY A 157 -10.99 12.34 -16.74
C GLY A 157 -10.02 12.94 -15.70
N GLN A 158 -8.74 13.08 -16.03
CA GLN A 158 -7.74 13.78 -15.20
C GLN A 158 -7.78 15.31 -15.42
N GLU A 159 -8.15 15.77 -16.63
CA GLU A 159 -8.24 17.21 -16.95
C GLU A 159 -9.40 17.90 -16.22
N GLU A 160 -10.55 17.23 -16.04
CA GLU A 160 -11.71 17.77 -15.29
C GLU A 160 -11.47 17.88 -13.77
N GLN A 161 -10.48 17.17 -13.21
CA GLN A 161 -10.12 17.26 -11.79
C GLN A 161 -9.05 18.33 -11.50
N ALA A 162 -8.45 18.93 -12.54
CA ALA A 162 -7.42 19.95 -12.45
C ALA A 162 -7.92 21.39 -12.76
N ALA A 163 -9.23 21.56 -13.02
CA ALA A 163 -9.89 22.84 -13.27
C ALA A 163 -10.80 23.25 -12.08
#